data_AF-F2UQA5-F1
#
_entry.id   AF-F2UQA5-F1
#
_cell.length_a   1.000
_cell.length_b   1.000
_cell.length_c   1.000
_cell.angle_alpha   90.00
_cell.angle_beta   90.00
_cell.angle_gamma   90.00
#
_symmetry.space_group_name_H-M   'P 1'
#
loop_
_entity.id
_entity.type
_entity.pdbx_description
1 polymer ?
#
loop_
_entity_poly.entity_id
_entity_poly.type
_entity_poly.pdbx_seq_one_letter_code
_entity_poly.pdbx_strand_id
1 'polypeptide(L)'
;MTETMTGAMAGVTGEAMAADGELARSATRQEGTQHTRFLIEKHRNGILTVASVVEKEEELHVGKKEGDDTRKSAQHVQQHVQQQQQQQQQHKQQHKQQKQQKQQQQHTHQQQHPQGHRERLTARRVLGLLSSQTESDALRRLFVDVLQHGVDDNGRTGAGFFWECEPMTLHTLDDTFRMRLVPAPALDAISTDVDAFSEHFGGTDGQPQPRVVHFSNLGGDAELTVPVPLQGVDTRAYAHIGTYYGLQDRVAVAADGDQDSSNVLSALQQQRLDVLRVAADQALARLHRQPVICLSTSGLGVSYLHVRVDERPKYYVSRDFKDTYTRLLRSRT
;
A
#
# COMPACT_ATOMS: atom_id res chain seq x y z
N MET A 1 13.59 -20.65 -59.56
CA MET A 1 12.28 -21.05 -60.12
C MET A 1 11.43 -21.47 -58.94
N THR A 2 10.44 -20.75 -58.44
CA THR A 2 9.66 -19.62 -58.98
C THR A 2 9.22 -18.73 -57.82
N GLU A 3 9.44 -17.44 -58.03
CA GLU A 3 8.83 -16.28 -57.39
C GLU A 3 7.30 -16.20 -57.52
N THR A 4 6.76 -15.17 -56.86
CA THR A 4 5.53 -14.39 -57.14
C THR A 4 4.29 -14.78 -56.30
N MET A 5 3.49 -13.86 -55.75
CA MET A 5 3.54 -12.39 -55.66
C MET A 5 2.43 -11.89 -54.70
N THR A 6 2.68 -10.74 -54.06
CA THR A 6 1.79 -9.59 -53.76
C THR A 6 0.41 -9.74 -53.11
N GLY A 7 0.17 -8.85 -52.13
CA GLY A 7 -1.16 -8.35 -51.76
C GLY A 7 -1.12 -7.35 -50.62
N ALA A 8 -0.87 -6.07 -50.92
CA ALA A 8 -0.96 -4.93 -50.01
C ALA A 8 -2.42 -4.47 -49.81
N MET A 9 -2.73 -3.83 -48.68
CA MET A 9 -3.41 -2.51 -48.58
C MET A 9 -3.88 -2.19 -47.14
N ALA A 10 -3.61 -0.94 -46.74
CA ALA A 10 -4.37 -0.03 -45.88
C ALA A 10 -5.15 -0.61 -44.68
N GLY A 11 -4.94 -0.20 -43.44
CA GLY A 11 -4.88 1.18 -42.98
C GLY A 11 -6.04 1.39 -42.00
N VAL A 12 -5.75 1.44 -40.71
CA VAL A 12 -6.65 2.01 -39.69
C VAL A 12 -5.79 2.80 -38.70
N THR A 13 -5.88 4.11 -38.84
CA THR A 13 -5.57 5.09 -37.80
C THR A 13 -6.46 4.84 -36.58
N GLY A 14 -5.84 4.79 -35.41
CA GLY A 14 -6.54 4.70 -34.14
C GLY A 14 -5.59 5.06 -33.01
N GLU A 15 -5.31 6.36 -32.86
CA GLU A 15 -4.92 6.91 -31.57
C GLU A 15 -5.98 6.50 -30.54
N ALA A 16 -5.54 5.77 -29.52
CA ALA A 16 -6.21 5.77 -28.23
C ALA A 16 -5.12 5.92 -27.17
N MET A 17 -4.91 7.17 -26.74
CA MET A 17 -4.23 7.48 -25.49
C MET A 17 -4.98 6.77 -24.36
N ALA A 18 -4.52 5.58 -23.99
CA ALA A 18 -5.00 4.89 -22.80
C ALA A 18 -4.24 5.41 -21.58
N ALA A 19 -4.62 6.60 -21.12
CA ALA A 19 -4.25 7.09 -19.80
C ALA A 19 -5.34 6.69 -18.81
N ASP A 20 -5.32 5.44 -18.34
CA ASP A 20 -6.12 5.03 -17.18
C ASP A 20 -5.30 4.08 -16.32
N GLY A 21 -4.74 4.64 -15.24
CA GLY A 21 -4.23 3.89 -14.10
C GLY A 21 -5.36 3.76 -13.07
N GLU A 22 -5.63 2.54 -12.62
CA GLU A 22 -6.64 2.28 -11.61
C GLU A 22 -6.11 2.74 -10.24
N LEU A 23 -6.89 3.52 -9.51
CA LEU A 23 -6.53 3.93 -8.16
C LEU A 23 -6.55 2.69 -7.27
N ALA A 24 -5.38 2.23 -6.82
CA ALA A 24 -5.33 1.09 -5.94
C ALA A 24 -5.83 1.48 -4.56
N ARG A 25 -5.24 2.51 -3.92
CA ARG A 25 -5.55 2.96 -2.53
C ARG A 25 -5.12 4.41 -2.26
N SER A 26 -5.54 4.98 -1.11
CA SER A 26 -5.26 6.39 -0.76
C SER A 26 -5.19 6.70 0.75
N ALA A 27 -4.40 7.69 1.17
CA ALA A 27 -4.33 8.19 2.56
C ALA A 27 -4.06 9.70 2.62
N THR A 28 -4.51 10.42 3.67
CA THR A 28 -4.42 11.89 3.78
C THR A 28 -3.51 12.36 4.92
N ARG A 29 -2.79 13.46 4.71
CA ARG A 29 -2.02 14.22 5.72
C ARG A 29 -2.47 15.68 5.72
N GLN A 30 -2.51 16.30 6.90
CA GLN A 30 -2.81 17.72 7.08
C GLN A 30 -1.53 18.50 7.39
N GLU A 31 -1.23 19.52 6.61
CA GLU A 31 -0.18 20.52 6.89
C GLU A 31 -0.76 21.91 6.62
N GLY A 32 -1.14 22.65 7.68
CA GLY A 32 -1.80 23.94 7.53
C GLY A 32 -3.18 23.84 6.86
N THR A 33 -3.54 24.83 6.04
CA THR A 33 -4.80 24.90 5.26
C THR A 33 -4.80 24.04 3.99
N GLN A 34 -3.81 23.15 3.82
CA GLN A 34 -3.69 22.25 2.68
C GLN A 34 -3.64 20.78 3.13
N HIS A 35 -4.42 19.95 2.45
CA HIS A 35 -4.43 18.50 2.67
C HIS A 35 -3.67 17.81 1.54
N THR A 36 -2.58 17.13 1.87
CA THR A 36 -1.87 16.28 0.92
C THR A 36 -2.36 14.85 1.07
N ARG A 37 -2.99 14.33 0.02
CA ARG A 37 -3.42 12.94 -0.06
C ARG A 37 -2.45 12.15 -0.92
N PHE A 38 -1.93 11.04 -0.39
CA PHE A 38 -1.14 10.08 -1.14
C PHE A 38 -2.04 9.03 -1.79
N LEU A 39 -1.61 8.54 -2.95
CA LEU A 39 -2.26 7.52 -3.75
C LEU A 39 -1.21 6.50 -4.20
N ILE A 40 -1.58 5.22 -4.26
CA ILE A 40 -0.84 4.21 -5.00
C ILE A 40 -1.69 3.77 -6.18
N GLU A 41 -1.13 3.82 -7.38
CA GLU A 41 -1.81 3.56 -8.66
C GLU A 41 -1.30 2.26 -9.25
N LYS A 42 -2.20 1.36 -9.66
CA LYS A 42 -1.84 0.15 -10.39
C LYS A 42 -2.01 0.37 -11.89
N HIS A 43 -0.93 0.19 -12.63
CA HIS A 43 -0.90 0.23 -14.08
C HIS A 43 -1.32 -1.14 -14.64
N ARG A 44 -1.80 -1.16 -15.89
CA ARG A 44 -2.23 -2.39 -16.58
C ARG A 44 -1.16 -3.48 -16.65
N ASN A 45 0.11 -3.09 -16.61
CA ASN A 45 1.25 -4.01 -16.64
C ASN A 45 1.67 -4.53 -15.25
N GLY A 46 0.91 -4.21 -14.19
CA GLY A 46 1.19 -4.62 -12.81
C GLY A 46 2.07 -3.66 -12.02
N ILE A 47 2.69 -2.67 -12.68
CA ILE A 47 3.51 -1.66 -11.98
C ILE A 47 2.64 -0.81 -11.05
N LEU A 48 3.13 -0.56 -9.85
CA LEU A 48 2.58 0.36 -8.88
C LEU A 48 3.43 1.65 -8.85
N THR A 49 2.79 2.81 -8.92
CA THR A 49 3.43 4.13 -8.73
C THR A 49 2.78 4.89 -7.59
N VAL A 50 3.54 5.77 -6.95
CA VAL A 50 3.02 6.64 -5.88
C VAL A 50 2.73 8.02 -6.43
N ALA A 51 1.61 8.61 -6.04
CA ALA A 51 1.24 9.99 -6.36
C ALA A 51 0.79 10.75 -5.11
N SER A 52 0.84 12.08 -5.18
CA SER A 52 0.20 12.99 -4.24
C SER A 52 -0.85 13.85 -4.94
N VAL A 53 -1.86 14.27 -4.19
CA VAL A 53 -2.88 15.23 -4.59
C VAL A 53 -2.98 16.27 -3.48
N VAL A 54 -2.87 17.55 -3.84
CA VAL A 54 -3.10 18.66 -2.91
C VAL A 54 -4.53 19.15 -3.08
N GLU A 55 -5.35 18.98 -2.04
CA GLU A 55 -6.72 19.47 -1.98
C GLU A 55 -6.74 20.81 -1.24
N LYS A 56 -7.42 21.81 -1.82
CA LYS A 56 -7.77 23.06 -1.13
C LYS A 56 -9.11 22.85 -0.43
N GLU A 57 -9.24 23.22 0.84
CA GLU A 57 -10.54 23.23 1.52
C GLU A 57 -11.47 24.23 0.81
N GLU A 58 -12.65 23.78 0.37
CA GLU A 58 -13.78 24.67 0.10
C GLU A 58 -14.55 24.89 1.41
N GLU A 59 -14.65 26.15 1.86
CA GLU A 59 -15.39 26.54 3.06
C GLU A 59 -16.90 26.22 2.91
N LEU A 60 -17.36 25.11 3.49
CA LEU A 60 -18.80 24.83 3.60
C LEU A 60 -19.45 25.68 4.70
N HIS A 61 -20.15 26.74 4.31
CA HIS A 61 -21.08 27.48 5.17
C HIS A 61 -22.34 26.64 5.46
N VAL A 62 -22.45 26.09 6.68
CA VAL A 62 -23.65 25.37 7.15
C VAL A 62 -24.60 26.34 7.86
N GLY A 63 -25.68 26.73 7.17
CA GLY A 63 -26.79 27.50 7.73
C GLY A 63 -27.71 26.63 8.60
N LYS A 64 -27.85 26.99 9.88
CA LYS A 64 -28.74 26.38 10.88
C LYS A 64 -30.18 26.91 10.69
N LYS A 65 -31.19 26.04 10.72
CA LYS A 65 -32.58 26.44 11.04
C LYS A 65 -33.25 25.43 11.98
N GLU A 66 -33.67 25.94 13.13
CA GLU A 66 -34.61 25.33 14.08
C GLU A 66 -36.05 25.66 13.70
N GLY A 67 -36.99 24.82 14.15
CA GLY A 67 -38.42 25.07 14.08
C GLY A 67 -39.20 24.05 14.91
N ASP A 68 -39.89 24.56 15.93
CA ASP A 68 -40.61 23.86 17.00
C ASP A 68 -42.13 23.76 16.70
N ASP A 69 -42.80 22.98 17.55
CA ASP A 69 -44.13 23.21 18.13
C ASP A 69 -45.36 22.38 17.69
N THR A 70 -46.38 22.40 18.57
CA THR A 70 -47.05 21.25 19.22
C THR A 70 -48.54 20.97 18.87
N ARG A 71 -49.00 19.74 19.24
CA ARG A 71 -50.31 19.25 19.80
C ARG A 71 -51.67 19.71 19.17
N LYS A 72 -52.72 18.89 18.96
CA LYS A 72 -53.53 18.04 19.89
C LYS A 72 -54.53 17.11 19.14
N SER A 73 -54.92 16.00 19.81
CA SER A 73 -56.23 15.28 19.97
C SER A 73 -57.47 15.68 19.14
N ALA A 74 -58.49 14.84 18.86
CA ALA A 74 -58.79 13.44 19.13
C ALA A 74 -59.91 12.94 18.16
N GLN A 75 -59.57 12.68 16.90
CA GLN A 75 -60.22 11.67 16.03
C GLN A 75 -59.31 10.41 15.93
N HIS A 76 -58.67 10.09 17.05
CA HIS A 76 -57.24 9.80 17.16
C HIS A 76 -56.81 8.32 17.12
N VAL A 77 -57.65 7.39 16.67
CA VAL A 77 -57.22 5.98 16.58
C VAL A 77 -57.28 5.48 15.13
N GLN A 78 -58.38 5.74 14.43
CA GLN A 78 -58.51 5.32 13.02
C GLN A 78 -57.75 6.24 12.07
N GLN A 79 -57.82 7.57 12.26
CA GLN A 79 -56.92 8.50 11.58
C GLN A 79 -55.46 8.27 11.98
N HIS A 80 -55.17 7.85 13.22
CA HIS A 80 -53.79 7.72 13.68
C HIS A 80 -53.09 6.48 13.13
N VAL A 81 -53.83 5.40 12.85
CA VAL A 81 -53.31 4.23 12.11
C VAL A 81 -53.11 4.59 10.63
N GLN A 82 -54.06 5.29 10.01
CA GLN A 82 -53.94 5.69 8.61
C GLN A 82 -52.84 6.74 8.41
N GLN A 83 -52.69 7.66 9.37
CA GLN A 83 -51.65 8.68 9.42
C GLN A 83 -50.29 8.07 9.77
N GLN A 84 -50.21 7.06 10.65
CA GLN A 84 -48.96 6.30 10.86
C GLN A 84 -48.56 5.54 9.60
N GLN A 85 -49.50 4.93 8.88
CA GLN A 85 -49.19 4.26 7.62
C GLN A 85 -48.73 5.26 6.55
N GLN A 86 -49.38 6.43 6.45
CA GLN A 86 -48.94 7.52 5.58
C GLN A 86 -47.56 8.06 5.98
N GLN A 87 -47.30 8.27 7.27
CA GLN A 87 -46.00 8.71 7.78
C GLN A 87 -44.92 7.66 7.52
N GLN A 88 -45.19 6.37 7.70
CA GLN A 88 -44.25 5.31 7.36
C GLN A 88 -43.98 5.22 5.87
N GLN A 89 -45.00 5.42 5.02
CA GLN A 89 -44.83 5.46 3.56
C GLN A 89 -44.02 6.69 3.13
N GLN A 90 -44.31 7.87 3.69
CA GLN A 90 -43.53 9.09 3.47
C GLN A 90 -42.08 8.92 3.94
N HIS A 91 -41.86 8.31 5.11
CA HIS A 91 -40.53 8.07 5.65
C HIS A 91 -39.74 7.06 4.80
N LYS A 92 -40.41 6.03 4.25
CA LYS A 92 -39.81 5.10 3.29
C LYS A 92 -39.50 5.77 1.95
N GLN A 93 -40.38 6.65 1.46
CA GLN A 93 -40.13 7.43 0.24
C GLN A 93 -39.00 8.43 0.43
N GLN A 94 -38.96 9.15 1.56
CA GLN A 94 -37.86 10.04 1.91
C GLN A 94 -36.55 9.28 2.07
N HIS A 95 -36.56 8.12 2.72
CA HIS A 95 -35.36 7.29 2.84
C HIS A 95 -34.91 6.75 1.47
N LYS A 96 -35.84 6.40 0.58
CA LYS A 96 -35.53 5.97 -0.80
C LYS A 96 -34.98 7.13 -1.63
N GLN A 97 -35.55 8.33 -1.50
CA GLN A 97 -35.05 9.55 -2.15
C GLN A 97 -33.69 9.96 -1.59
N GLN A 98 -33.47 9.92 -0.28
CA GLN A 98 -32.15 10.16 0.32
C GLN A 98 -31.13 9.11 -0.11
N LYS A 99 -31.53 7.85 -0.26
CA LYS A 99 -30.64 6.78 -0.76
C LYS A 99 -30.31 6.98 -2.25
N GLN A 100 -31.28 7.41 -3.05
CA GLN A 100 -31.07 7.79 -4.46
C GLN A 100 -30.23 9.07 -4.59
N GLN A 101 -30.44 10.08 -3.74
CA GLN A 101 -29.62 11.29 -3.69
C GLN A 101 -28.20 10.98 -3.20
N LYS A 102 -28.02 10.09 -2.21
CA LYS A 102 -26.68 9.62 -1.80
C LYS A 102 -26.01 8.82 -2.91
N GLN A 103 -26.74 7.98 -3.65
CA GLN A 103 -26.19 7.25 -4.80
C GLN A 103 -25.86 8.20 -5.97
N GLN A 104 -26.71 9.19 -6.25
CA GLN A 104 -26.42 10.24 -7.23
C GLN A 104 -25.25 11.10 -6.78
N GLN A 105 -25.17 11.53 -5.51
CA GLN A 105 -24.03 12.27 -4.96
C GLN A 105 -22.75 11.44 -4.99
N GLN A 106 -22.80 10.13 -4.74
CA GLN A 106 -21.65 9.22 -4.90
C GLN A 106 -21.23 9.08 -6.38
N HIS A 107 -22.19 9.00 -7.31
CA HIS A 107 -21.90 8.98 -8.74
C HIS A 107 -21.36 10.33 -9.25
N THR A 108 -21.87 11.46 -8.74
CA THR A 108 -21.39 12.80 -9.06
C THR A 108 -20.03 13.08 -8.40
N HIS A 109 -19.77 12.58 -7.18
CA HIS A 109 -18.43 12.62 -6.55
C HIS A 109 -17.41 11.71 -7.24
N GLN A 110 -17.84 10.61 -7.88
CA GLN A 110 -16.96 9.83 -8.78
C GLN A 110 -16.69 10.55 -10.11
N GLN A 111 -17.55 11.49 -10.53
CA GLN A 111 -17.39 12.27 -11.77
C GLN A 111 -16.83 13.69 -11.56
N GLN A 112 -16.73 14.15 -10.31
CA GLN A 112 -16.11 15.42 -9.95
C GLN A 112 -14.93 15.14 -9.02
N HIS A 113 -13.83 14.66 -9.62
CA HIS A 113 -12.54 14.78 -8.94
C HIS A 113 -12.24 16.27 -8.75
N PRO A 114 -11.97 16.74 -7.51
CA PRO A 114 -11.39 18.06 -7.33
C PRO A 114 -10.14 18.12 -8.20
N GLN A 115 -10.00 19.16 -9.03
CA GLN A 115 -8.82 19.41 -9.86
C GLN A 115 -7.62 19.82 -8.98
N GLY A 116 -7.28 19.01 -7.97
CA GLY A 116 -6.02 19.10 -7.27
C GLY A 116 -4.90 18.71 -8.23
N HIS A 117 -3.78 19.43 -8.18
CA HIS A 117 -2.60 19.08 -8.96
C HIS A 117 -2.10 17.70 -8.50
N ARG A 118 -2.27 16.68 -9.36
CA ARG A 118 -1.81 15.32 -9.10
C ARG A 118 -0.37 15.19 -9.58
N GLU A 119 0.52 14.83 -8.67
CA GLU A 119 1.94 14.69 -8.95
C GLU A 119 2.39 13.26 -8.68
N ARG A 120 3.09 12.63 -9.63
CA ARG A 120 3.75 11.34 -9.40
C ARG A 120 5.03 11.57 -8.60
N LEU A 121 5.18 10.84 -7.51
CA LEU A 121 6.32 11.00 -6.64
C LEU A 121 7.56 10.29 -7.19
N THR A 122 8.69 10.95 -7.04
CA THR A 122 10.00 10.40 -7.40
C THR A 122 10.45 9.35 -6.40
N ALA A 123 11.41 8.50 -6.78
CA ALA A 123 12.02 7.55 -5.87
C ALA A 123 12.65 8.23 -4.65
N ARG A 124 13.31 9.39 -4.84
CA ARG A 124 13.85 10.23 -3.77
C ARG A 124 12.77 10.63 -2.79
N ARG A 125 11.63 11.11 -3.29
CA ARG A 125 10.55 11.60 -2.43
C ARG A 125 9.89 10.44 -1.67
N VAL A 126 9.63 9.32 -2.33
CA VAL A 126 9.03 8.14 -1.69
C VAL A 126 9.96 7.59 -0.61
N LEU A 127 11.23 7.33 -0.92
CA LEU A 127 12.19 6.80 0.06
C LEU A 127 12.39 7.77 1.23
N GLY A 128 12.53 9.07 0.95
CA GLY A 128 12.68 10.10 1.99
C GLY A 128 11.46 10.24 2.90
N LEU A 129 10.25 10.06 2.36
CA LEU A 129 9.02 10.07 3.14
C LEU A 129 8.86 8.80 3.97
N LEU A 130 9.22 7.63 3.43
CA LEU A 130 9.19 6.37 4.19
C LEU A 130 10.22 6.38 5.34
N SER A 131 11.41 6.93 5.10
CA SER A 131 12.50 7.03 6.10
C SER A 131 12.25 8.06 7.19
N SER A 132 11.48 9.13 6.90
CA SER A 132 11.30 10.23 7.84
C SER A 132 10.57 9.81 9.13
N GLN A 133 11.07 10.25 10.28
CA GLN A 133 10.44 9.97 11.56
C GLN A 133 9.16 10.79 11.77
N THR A 134 9.10 12.01 11.22
CA THR A 134 8.03 12.99 11.45
C THR A 134 7.17 13.23 10.21
N GLU A 135 7.74 13.09 9.01
CA GLU A 135 7.08 13.35 7.75
C GLU A 135 6.61 12.05 7.10
N SER A 136 5.35 11.68 7.42
CA SER A 136 4.48 10.76 6.66
C SER A 136 4.26 9.33 7.17
N ASP A 137 3.80 9.24 8.41
CA ASP A 137 3.00 8.10 8.85
C ASP A 137 1.86 7.74 7.87
N ALA A 138 1.26 8.74 7.21
CA ALA A 138 0.22 8.52 6.20
C ALA A 138 0.70 7.69 5.00
N LEU A 139 1.90 7.97 4.47
CA LEU A 139 2.44 7.21 3.34
C LEU A 139 2.83 5.80 3.78
N ARG A 140 3.49 5.64 4.93
CA ARG A 140 3.79 4.31 5.47
C ARG A 140 2.53 3.48 5.68
N ARG A 141 1.48 4.07 6.27
CA ARG A 141 0.18 3.40 6.44
C ARG A 141 -0.44 3.01 5.09
N LEU A 142 -0.32 3.84 4.07
CA LEU A 142 -0.77 3.51 2.72
C LEU A 142 0.02 2.33 2.11
N PHE A 143 1.33 2.29 2.32
CA PHE A 143 2.16 1.14 1.91
C PHE A 143 1.76 -0.13 2.67
N VAL A 144 1.59 -0.06 4.00
CA VAL A 144 1.09 -1.17 4.81
C VAL A 144 -0.24 -1.65 4.24
N ASP A 145 -1.19 -0.76 4.04
CA ASP A 145 -2.52 -1.07 3.50
C ASP A 145 -2.45 -1.74 2.11
N VAL A 146 -1.56 -1.27 1.22
CA VAL A 146 -1.29 -1.93 -0.07
C VAL A 146 -0.60 -3.28 0.09
N LEU A 147 0.26 -3.50 1.09
CA LEU A 147 0.87 -4.81 1.33
C LEU A 147 -0.10 -5.79 2.00
N GLN A 148 -1.02 -5.29 2.83
CA GLN A 148 -2.04 -6.08 3.52
C GLN A 148 -3.15 -6.55 2.58
N HIS A 149 -3.56 -5.68 1.67
CA HIS A 149 -4.71 -5.89 0.79
C HIS A 149 -4.36 -5.85 -0.69
N GLY A 150 -3.07 -5.82 -1.00
CA GLY A 150 -2.55 -5.76 -2.35
C GLY A 150 -3.05 -6.92 -3.17
N VAL A 151 -3.36 -6.60 -4.42
CA VAL A 151 -3.65 -7.57 -5.44
C VAL A 151 -2.36 -7.78 -6.21
N ASP A 152 -1.83 -9.00 -6.20
CA ASP A 152 -0.64 -9.34 -6.99
C ASP A 152 -0.87 -9.13 -8.50
N ASP A 153 0.17 -9.33 -9.31
CA ASP A 153 0.07 -9.17 -10.76
C ASP A 153 -0.98 -10.09 -11.42
N ASN A 154 -1.37 -11.18 -10.75
CA ASN A 154 -2.37 -12.14 -11.23
C ASN A 154 -3.78 -11.88 -10.70
N GLY A 155 -4.01 -10.83 -9.92
CA GLY A 155 -5.34 -10.57 -9.39
C GLY A 155 -5.63 -11.23 -8.03
N ARG A 156 -4.65 -11.86 -7.37
CA ARG A 156 -4.86 -12.64 -6.14
C ARG A 156 -4.62 -11.78 -4.90
N THR A 157 -5.48 -11.92 -3.90
CA THR A 157 -5.37 -11.32 -2.57
C THR A 157 -4.98 -12.38 -1.55
N GLY A 158 -4.16 -12.02 -0.55
CA GLY A 158 -3.80 -12.90 0.56
C GLY A 158 -2.87 -14.08 0.23
N ALA A 159 -2.27 -14.11 -0.95
CA ALA A 159 -1.28 -15.11 -1.35
C ALA A 159 0.16 -14.67 -1.00
N GLY A 160 1.10 -15.61 -1.01
CA GLY A 160 2.52 -15.32 -1.04
C GLY A 160 2.90 -14.50 -2.27
N PHE A 161 3.58 -13.37 -2.05
CA PHE A 161 4.11 -12.51 -3.10
C PHE A 161 5.49 -11.95 -2.70
N PHE A 162 6.22 -11.43 -3.67
CA PHE A 162 7.39 -10.61 -3.44
C PHE A 162 7.06 -9.13 -3.67
N TRP A 163 7.59 -8.26 -2.82
CA TRP A 163 7.65 -6.84 -3.10
C TRP A 163 8.97 -6.53 -3.81
N GLU A 164 8.91 -5.93 -5.00
CA GLU A 164 10.07 -5.54 -5.78
C GLU A 164 9.97 -4.06 -6.15
N CYS A 165 11.04 -3.30 -5.98
CA CYS A 165 11.16 -1.95 -6.50
C CYS A 165 11.97 -1.96 -7.80
N GLU A 166 11.74 -1.00 -8.70
CA GLU A 166 12.62 -0.85 -9.85
C GLU A 166 14.06 -0.53 -9.37
N PRO A 167 15.12 -1.08 -10.00
CA PRO A 167 16.48 -0.78 -9.61
C PRO A 167 16.80 0.72 -9.70
N MET A 168 17.47 1.25 -8.69
CA MET A 168 17.71 2.70 -8.55
C MET A 168 19.19 3.02 -8.48
N THR A 169 19.53 4.21 -8.96
CA THR A 169 20.86 4.84 -8.82
C THR A 169 20.66 6.27 -8.32
N LEU A 170 21.73 6.94 -7.87
CA LEU A 170 21.66 8.36 -7.51
C LEU A 170 21.13 9.25 -8.65
N HIS A 171 21.37 8.87 -9.91
CA HIS A 171 20.93 9.63 -11.10
C HIS A 171 19.46 9.39 -11.46
N THR A 172 18.88 8.27 -11.04
CA THR A 172 17.48 7.91 -11.33
C THR A 172 16.57 8.11 -10.11
N LEU A 173 17.10 8.65 -9.01
CA LEU A 173 16.31 8.93 -7.81
C LEU A 173 15.21 9.97 -8.07
N ASP A 174 15.42 10.87 -9.03
CA ASP A 174 14.44 11.89 -9.40
C ASP A 174 13.46 11.40 -10.50
N ASP A 175 13.58 10.12 -10.92
CA ASP A 175 12.57 9.46 -11.75
C ASP A 175 11.39 8.97 -10.89
N THR A 176 10.25 8.70 -11.56
CA THR A 176 9.05 8.17 -10.91
C THR A 176 9.33 6.88 -10.14
N PHE A 177 8.93 6.82 -8.87
CA PHE A 177 9.04 5.59 -8.08
C PHE A 177 8.14 4.49 -8.64
N ARG A 178 8.71 3.29 -8.81
CA ARG A 178 8.03 2.11 -9.34
C ARG A 178 8.27 0.88 -8.47
N MET A 179 7.22 0.13 -8.22
CA MET A 179 7.28 -1.15 -7.51
C MET A 179 6.27 -2.15 -8.08
N ARG A 180 6.36 -3.42 -7.68
CA ARG A 180 5.43 -4.49 -8.04
C ARG A 180 5.21 -5.43 -6.85
N LEU A 181 4.04 -6.08 -6.87
CA LEU A 181 3.73 -7.22 -6.00
C LEU A 181 3.67 -8.46 -6.88
N VAL A 182 4.77 -9.22 -6.90
CA VAL A 182 4.95 -10.34 -7.82
C VAL A 182 4.43 -11.64 -7.16
N PRO A 183 3.49 -12.37 -7.77
CA PRO A 183 2.99 -13.63 -7.24
C PRO A 183 4.14 -14.62 -6.95
N ALA A 184 4.13 -15.22 -5.76
CA ALA A 184 5.12 -16.20 -5.35
C ALA A 184 4.43 -17.38 -4.62
N PRO A 185 3.73 -18.27 -5.35
CA PRO A 185 2.99 -19.39 -4.75
C PRO A 185 3.85 -20.34 -3.92
N ALA A 186 5.16 -20.38 -4.18
CA ALA A 186 6.10 -21.16 -3.37
C ALA A 186 6.12 -20.72 -1.91
N LEU A 187 5.81 -19.46 -1.61
CA LEU A 187 5.73 -18.94 -0.25
C LEU A 187 4.51 -19.47 0.52
N ASP A 188 3.45 -19.90 -0.16
CA ASP A 188 2.24 -20.42 0.51
C ASP A 188 2.53 -21.72 1.30
N ALA A 189 3.62 -22.42 0.96
CA ALA A 189 4.01 -23.69 1.55
C ALA A 189 5.19 -23.58 2.54
N ILE A 190 5.78 -22.40 2.74
CA ILE A 190 6.95 -22.27 3.62
C ILE A 190 6.52 -22.20 5.09
N SER A 191 7.31 -22.87 5.95
CA SER A 191 7.20 -22.74 7.41
C SER A 191 8.24 -21.76 7.91
N THR A 192 7.91 -20.93 8.90
CA THR A 192 8.85 -19.96 9.47
C THR A 192 10.06 -20.67 10.06
N ASP A 193 11.25 -20.24 9.67
CA ASP A 193 12.49 -20.55 10.37
C ASP A 193 12.74 -19.51 11.46
N VAL A 194 12.32 -19.83 12.69
CA VAL A 194 12.33 -18.88 13.82
C VAL A 194 13.74 -18.53 14.30
N ASP A 195 14.72 -19.37 13.99
CA ASP A 195 16.09 -19.22 14.47
C ASP A 195 17.00 -18.52 13.46
N ALA A 196 16.57 -18.39 12.21
CA ALA A 196 17.33 -17.87 11.08
C ALA A 196 18.14 -16.59 11.33
N PHE A 197 17.60 -15.69 12.15
CA PHE A 197 18.22 -14.39 12.47
C PHE A 197 18.31 -14.14 13.98
N SER A 198 18.17 -15.19 14.79
CA SER A 198 18.14 -15.10 16.26
C SER A 198 19.37 -14.42 16.85
N GLU A 199 20.55 -14.63 16.25
CA GLU A 199 21.82 -14.00 16.63
C GLU A 199 21.81 -12.47 16.49
N HIS A 200 20.90 -11.91 15.68
CA HIS A 200 20.77 -10.48 15.46
C HIS A 200 19.69 -9.83 16.35
N PHE A 201 18.83 -10.60 17.01
CA PHE A 201 17.70 -10.07 17.76
C PHE A 201 18.06 -9.49 19.14
N GLY A 202 19.31 -9.60 19.57
CA GLY A 202 19.77 -9.12 20.88
C GLY A 202 19.78 -7.59 21.01
N GLY A 203 19.38 -7.07 22.16
CA GLY A 203 19.78 -5.74 22.62
C GLY A 203 21.15 -5.82 23.29
N THR A 204 21.98 -4.80 23.16
CA THR A 204 23.17 -4.66 24.03
C THR A 204 22.74 -4.54 25.49
N ASP A 205 23.55 -5.00 26.44
CA ASP A 205 23.24 -4.94 27.87
C ASP A 205 22.64 -3.58 28.28
N GLY A 206 21.43 -3.61 28.84
CA GLY A 206 20.71 -2.41 29.30
C GLY A 206 19.90 -1.66 28.23
N GLN A 207 19.83 -2.14 26.98
CA GLN A 207 18.96 -1.56 25.94
C GLN A 207 17.72 -2.45 25.68
N PRO A 208 16.55 -1.84 25.45
CA PRO A 208 15.36 -2.60 25.06
C PRO A 208 15.59 -3.28 23.71
N GLN A 209 14.99 -4.45 23.53
CA GLN A 209 15.07 -5.18 22.28
C GLN A 209 14.50 -4.33 21.12
N PRO A 210 15.22 -4.20 19.99
CA PRO A 210 14.72 -3.44 18.86
C PRO A 210 13.51 -4.13 18.22
N ARG A 211 12.57 -3.34 17.67
CA ARG A 211 11.44 -3.90 16.90
C ARG A 211 11.87 -4.44 15.54
N VAL A 212 12.90 -3.85 14.95
CA VAL A 212 13.43 -4.17 13.62
C VAL A 212 14.94 -4.07 13.69
N VAL A 213 15.63 -5.07 13.16
CA VAL A 213 17.10 -5.09 13.05
C VAL A 213 17.50 -4.97 11.59
N HIS A 214 18.70 -4.47 11.35
CA HIS A 214 19.32 -4.49 10.04
C HIS A 214 20.79 -4.87 10.15
N PHE A 215 21.28 -5.62 9.17
CA PHE A 215 22.65 -6.15 9.14
C PHE A 215 23.00 -6.62 7.72
N SER A 216 24.29 -6.70 7.42
CA SER A 216 24.75 -7.25 6.15
C SER A 216 24.56 -8.78 6.13
N ASN A 217 24.19 -9.34 4.98
CA ASN A 217 24.11 -10.79 4.84
C ASN A 217 25.50 -11.45 4.94
N LEU A 218 25.54 -12.78 5.07
CA LEU A 218 26.80 -13.55 5.18
C LEU A 218 27.82 -13.26 4.06
N GLY A 219 27.34 -12.94 2.85
CA GLY A 219 28.20 -12.61 1.71
C GLY A 219 28.66 -11.15 1.66
N GLY A 220 28.11 -10.26 2.49
CA GLY A 220 28.36 -8.82 2.48
C GLY A 220 27.86 -8.08 1.23
N ASP A 221 27.11 -8.76 0.35
CA ASP A 221 26.62 -8.21 -0.92
C ASP A 221 25.20 -7.61 -0.81
N ALA A 222 24.53 -7.80 0.33
CA ALA A 222 23.20 -7.26 0.61
C ALA A 222 23.08 -6.76 2.06
N GLU A 223 22.29 -5.71 2.24
CA GLU A 223 21.78 -5.32 3.58
C GLU A 223 20.39 -5.93 3.77
N LEU A 224 20.15 -6.51 4.94
CA LEU A 224 18.88 -7.12 5.32
C LEU A 224 18.20 -6.27 6.38
N THR A 225 16.89 -6.07 6.26
CA THR A 225 16.01 -5.48 7.28
C THR A 225 15.00 -6.53 7.70
N VAL A 226 14.98 -6.85 8.99
CA VAL A 226 14.27 -8.00 9.55
C VAL A 226 13.46 -7.58 10.77
N PRO A 227 12.15 -7.87 10.83
CA PRO A 227 11.37 -7.66 12.05
C PRO A 227 11.78 -8.66 13.13
N VAL A 228 11.89 -8.20 14.38
CA VAL A 228 12.16 -9.06 15.54
C VAL A 228 10.86 -9.69 16.02
N PRO A 229 10.77 -11.00 16.34
CA PRO A 229 9.53 -11.60 16.80
C PRO A 229 8.96 -10.87 18.03
N LEU A 230 7.71 -10.43 17.94
CA LEU A 230 7.02 -9.79 19.07
C LEU A 230 6.42 -10.88 19.98
N GLN A 231 6.54 -10.67 21.29
CA GLN A 231 5.83 -11.50 22.26
C GLN A 231 4.32 -11.44 22.00
N GLY A 232 3.66 -12.61 22.06
CA GLY A 232 2.22 -12.74 21.83
C GLY A 232 1.82 -12.88 20.35
N VAL A 233 2.73 -12.64 19.40
CA VAL A 233 2.48 -12.84 17.97
C VAL A 233 2.95 -14.23 17.55
N ASP A 234 2.08 -14.96 16.85
CA ASP A 234 2.42 -16.26 16.25
C ASP A 234 3.60 -16.11 15.27
N THR A 235 4.64 -16.92 15.44
CA THR A 235 5.86 -16.86 14.62
C THR A 235 5.61 -17.17 13.14
N ARG A 236 4.50 -17.85 12.79
CA ARG A 236 4.05 -18.05 11.40
C ARG A 236 3.81 -16.73 10.66
N ALA A 237 3.54 -15.65 11.38
CA ALA A 237 3.44 -14.31 10.81
C ALA A 237 4.71 -13.91 10.06
N TYR A 238 5.87 -14.33 10.56
CA TYR A 238 7.17 -13.88 10.08
C TYR A 238 7.74 -14.73 8.93
N ALA A 239 7.00 -15.70 8.37
CA ALA A 239 7.50 -16.54 7.28
C ALA A 239 7.89 -15.73 6.04
N HIS A 240 7.00 -14.84 5.59
CA HIS A 240 7.20 -13.98 4.43
C HIS A 240 6.31 -12.73 4.47
N ILE A 241 6.46 -11.84 3.48
CA ILE A 241 5.75 -10.54 3.46
C ILE A 241 4.22 -10.72 3.43
N GLY A 242 3.74 -11.68 2.64
CA GLY A 242 2.30 -12.02 2.53
C GLY A 242 1.65 -12.38 3.86
N THR A 243 2.24 -13.29 4.66
CA THR A 243 1.71 -13.61 6.01
C THR A 243 1.88 -12.43 6.96
N TYR A 244 3.04 -11.77 6.90
CA TYR A 244 3.38 -10.72 7.85
C TYR A 244 2.43 -9.52 7.77
N TYR A 245 2.02 -9.12 6.56
CA TYR A 245 1.04 -8.06 6.36
C TYR A 245 -0.40 -8.61 6.28
N GLY A 246 -0.63 -9.76 5.65
CA GLY A 246 -1.96 -10.32 5.39
C GLY A 246 -2.69 -10.93 6.59
N LEU A 247 -2.04 -11.11 7.75
CA LEU A 247 -2.71 -11.53 8.99
C LEU A 247 -3.68 -10.45 9.48
N GLN A 248 -4.93 -10.55 9.02
CA GLN A 248 -6.10 -9.78 9.47
C GLN A 248 -6.75 -10.48 10.67
N ASP A 249 -6.19 -10.35 11.87
CA ASP A 249 -6.95 -10.56 13.12
C ASP A 249 -7.25 -11.99 13.59
N ARG A 250 -6.79 -13.07 12.93
CA ARG A 250 -7.19 -14.46 13.31
C ARG A 250 -6.14 -15.34 13.99
N VAL A 251 -4.88 -14.95 14.02
CA VAL A 251 -3.80 -15.83 14.52
C VAL A 251 -2.81 -15.12 15.45
N ALA A 252 -2.79 -13.77 15.47
CA ALA A 252 -1.78 -13.01 16.21
C ALA A 252 -2.07 -12.85 17.72
N VAL A 253 -3.05 -13.57 18.27
CA VAL A 253 -3.31 -13.60 19.71
C VAL A 253 -3.42 -15.06 20.09
N ALA A 254 -2.34 -15.60 20.65
CA ALA A 254 -2.42 -16.86 21.38
C ALA A 254 -3.48 -16.70 22.47
N ALA A 255 -4.39 -17.67 22.53
CA ALA A 255 -5.52 -17.73 23.43
C ALA A 255 -5.13 -17.30 24.86
N ASP A 256 -5.65 -16.15 25.30
CA ASP A 256 -6.46 -16.02 26.51
C ASP A 256 -7.03 -14.59 26.52
N GLY A 257 -8.36 -14.50 26.65
CA GLY A 257 -9.15 -13.32 26.30
C GLY A 257 -8.98 -12.13 27.24
N ASP A 258 -7.85 -11.43 27.12
CA ASP A 258 -7.47 -10.33 27.99
C ASP A 258 -7.17 -9.03 27.21
N GLN A 259 -7.22 -7.91 27.92
CA GLN A 259 -6.99 -6.53 27.43
C GLN A 259 -5.65 -6.31 26.69
N ASP A 260 -4.77 -7.31 26.66
CA ASP A 260 -3.44 -7.30 26.07
C ASP A 260 -3.42 -7.40 24.53
N SER A 261 -4.48 -7.92 23.91
CA SER A 261 -4.56 -8.09 22.45
C SER A 261 -4.45 -6.76 21.68
N SER A 262 -5.00 -5.68 22.23
CA SER A 262 -4.92 -4.32 21.68
C SER A 262 -3.47 -3.82 21.62
N ASN A 263 -2.67 -4.13 22.64
CA ASN A 263 -1.28 -3.71 22.72
C ASN A 263 -0.42 -4.48 21.72
N VAL A 264 -0.64 -5.79 21.60
CA VAL A 264 0.06 -6.65 20.63
C VAL A 264 -0.23 -6.21 19.19
N LEU A 265 -1.49 -5.96 18.85
CA LEU A 265 -1.87 -5.49 17.51
C LEU A 265 -1.28 -4.10 17.20
N SER A 266 -1.29 -3.19 18.17
CA SER A 266 -0.67 -1.87 18.04
C SER A 266 0.85 -1.97 17.86
N ALA A 267 1.51 -2.85 18.61
CA ALA A 267 2.94 -3.12 18.49
C ALA A 267 3.31 -3.73 17.13
N LEU A 268 2.51 -4.69 16.65
CA LEU A 268 2.69 -5.30 15.32
C LEU A 268 2.50 -4.26 14.21
N GLN A 269 1.48 -3.40 14.34
CA GLN A 269 1.26 -2.31 13.39
C GLN A 269 2.42 -1.33 13.38
N GLN A 270 2.94 -0.97 14.56
CA GLN A 270 4.10 -0.09 14.65
C GLN A 270 5.35 -0.74 14.05
N GLN A 271 5.58 -2.03 14.29
CA GLN A 271 6.69 -2.78 13.71
C GLN A 271 6.60 -2.82 12.17
N ARG A 272 5.41 -3.03 11.60
CA ARG A 272 5.17 -2.99 10.15
C ARG A 272 5.57 -1.64 9.52
N LEU A 273 5.30 -0.53 10.22
CA LEU A 273 5.73 0.80 9.82
C LEU A 273 7.26 0.96 9.95
N ASP A 274 7.84 0.44 11.03
CA ASP A 274 9.28 0.48 11.26
C ASP A 274 10.06 -0.34 10.23
N VAL A 275 9.55 -1.48 9.74
CA VAL A 275 10.17 -2.25 8.66
C VAL A 275 10.31 -1.41 7.40
N LEU A 276 9.24 -0.70 6.99
CA LEU A 276 9.27 0.18 5.83
C LEU A 276 10.25 1.35 6.02
N ARG A 277 10.26 1.94 7.22
CA ARG A 277 11.16 3.04 7.56
C ARG A 277 12.62 2.61 7.49
N VAL A 278 12.98 1.53 8.20
CA VAL A 278 14.34 1.02 8.26
C VAL A 278 14.80 0.54 6.87
N ALA A 279 13.93 -0.12 6.09
CA ALA A 279 14.27 -0.51 4.73
C ALA A 279 14.57 0.70 3.82
N ALA A 280 13.79 1.79 3.95
CA ALA A 280 14.06 3.03 3.22
C ALA A 280 15.35 3.72 3.69
N ASP A 281 15.61 3.76 4.99
CA ASP A 281 16.89 4.23 5.56
C ASP A 281 18.07 3.46 4.96
N GLN A 282 18.00 2.12 4.94
CA GLN A 282 19.03 1.27 4.37
C GLN A 282 19.20 1.48 2.86
N ALA A 283 18.10 1.63 2.12
CA ALA A 283 18.15 1.91 0.69
C ALA A 283 18.88 3.23 0.39
N LEU A 284 18.54 4.31 1.11
CA LEU A 284 19.18 5.62 0.97
C LEU A 284 20.65 5.57 1.38
N ALA A 285 20.98 4.93 2.50
CA ALA A 285 22.36 4.77 2.96
C ALA A 285 23.20 3.98 1.96
N ARG A 286 22.64 2.91 1.39
CA ARG A 286 23.33 2.06 0.41
C ARG A 286 23.54 2.77 -0.92
N LEU A 287 22.61 3.61 -1.38
CA LEU A 287 22.75 4.42 -2.60
C LEU A 287 23.96 5.37 -2.59
N HIS A 288 24.41 5.81 -1.41
CA HIS A 288 25.64 6.61 -1.31
C HIS A 288 26.92 5.78 -1.38
N ARG A 289 26.83 4.46 -1.19
CA ARG A 289 27.98 3.53 -1.14
C ARG A 289 28.05 2.60 -2.35
N GLN A 290 26.93 2.38 -3.02
CA GLN A 290 26.80 1.49 -4.16
C GLN A 290 26.20 2.20 -5.35
N PRO A 291 26.61 1.84 -6.56
CA PRO A 291 26.26 2.61 -7.72
C PRO A 291 24.84 2.22 -8.19
N VAL A 292 24.35 1.01 -7.91
CA VAL A 292 22.94 0.62 -8.11
C VAL A 292 22.46 -0.10 -6.85
N ILE A 293 21.18 0.06 -6.51
CA ILE A 293 20.52 -0.76 -5.50
C ILE A 293 19.29 -1.46 -6.08
N CYS A 294 18.99 -2.63 -5.53
CA CYS A 294 17.79 -3.42 -5.80
C CYS A 294 17.10 -3.69 -4.46
N LEU A 295 15.97 -3.01 -4.20
CA LEU A 295 15.17 -3.18 -2.98
C LEU A 295 14.08 -4.23 -3.23
N SER A 296 14.02 -5.29 -2.42
CA SER A 296 13.04 -6.36 -2.61
C SER A 296 12.91 -7.30 -1.41
N THR A 297 11.82 -8.09 -1.33
CA THR A 297 11.72 -9.26 -0.45
C THR A 297 11.96 -10.59 -1.17
N SER A 298 12.42 -10.57 -2.41
CA SER A 298 12.62 -11.76 -3.22
C SER A 298 13.80 -12.60 -2.71
N GLY A 299 13.55 -13.89 -2.55
CA GLY A 299 14.48 -14.86 -2.00
C GLY A 299 13.73 -15.98 -1.30
N LEU A 300 14.19 -17.22 -1.49
CA LEU A 300 13.58 -18.43 -0.89
C LEU A 300 14.58 -19.22 -0.05
N GLY A 301 15.79 -18.67 0.18
CA GLY A 301 16.86 -19.37 0.89
C GLY A 301 16.69 -19.39 2.42
N VAL A 302 15.91 -18.45 2.96
CA VAL A 302 15.62 -18.34 4.40
C VAL A 302 14.13 -18.05 4.56
N SER A 303 13.43 -18.92 5.27
CA SER A 303 11.98 -18.83 5.49
C SER A 303 11.63 -17.90 6.65
N TYR A 304 12.15 -16.67 6.61
CA TYR A 304 11.83 -15.61 7.55
C TYR A 304 11.81 -14.29 6.79
N LEU A 305 10.87 -13.40 7.07
CA LEU A 305 10.71 -12.14 6.36
C LEU A 305 11.96 -11.29 6.48
N HIS A 306 12.54 -10.93 5.33
CA HIS A 306 13.61 -9.98 5.25
C HIS A 306 13.44 -9.11 4.00
N VAL A 307 13.53 -7.80 4.18
CA VAL A 307 13.67 -6.84 3.07
C VAL A 307 15.15 -6.70 2.76
N ARG A 308 15.51 -6.80 1.48
CA ARG A 308 16.88 -6.82 0.99
C ARG A 308 17.17 -5.56 0.21
N VAL A 309 18.37 -5.02 0.41
CA VAL A 309 18.98 -4.02 -0.47
C VAL A 309 20.23 -4.64 -1.07
N ASP A 310 20.07 -5.26 -2.24
CA ASP A 310 21.15 -5.91 -2.99
C ASP A 310 21.79 -4.93 -4.00
N GLU A 311 23.04 -5.19 -4.41
CA GLU A 311 23.74 -4.43 -5.48
C GLU A 311 23.32 -4.84 -6.91
N ARG A 312 22.58 -5.94 -7.03
CA ARG A 312 22.09 -6.51 -8.29
C ARG A 312 20.77 -7.25 -8.05
N PRO A 313 19.91 -7.40 -9.06
CA PRO A 313 18.59 -8.02 -8.91
C PRO A 313 18.69 -9.56 -8.92
N LYS A 314 19.53 -10.14 -8.05
CA LYS A 314 19.88 -11.57 -8.00
C LYS A 314 18.64 -12.46 -7.88
N TYR A 315 17.66 -12.03 -7.09
CA TYR A 315 16.45 -12.78 -6.80
C TYR A 315 15.19 -12.22 -7.43
N TYR A 316 15.29 -11.10 -8.16
CA TYR A 316 14.10 -10.50 -8.76
C TYR A 316 13.41 -11.51 -9.67
N VAL A 317 12.09 -11.44 -9.72
CA VAL A 317 11.26 -12.22 -10.65
C VAL A 317 10.88 -11.33 -11.84
N SER A 318 10.67 -10.03 -11.61
CA SER A 318 10.28 -9.06 -12.63
C SER A 318 11.36 -8.90 -13.72
N ARG A 319 11.02 -9.31 -14.95
CA ARG A 319 11.93 -9.23 -16.10
C ARG A 319 12.22 -7.79 -16.52
N ASP A 320 11.20 -6.95 -16.54
CA ASP A 320 11.32 -5.51 -16.82
C ASP A 320 12.29 -4.81 -15.86
N PHE A 321 12.24 -5.13 -14.56
CA PHE A 321 13.19 -4.60 -13.59
C PHE A 321 14.62 -5.12 -13.78
N LYS A 322 14.80 -6.40 -14.14
CA LYS A 322 16.12 -6.93 -14.54
C LYS A 322 16.66 -6.25 -15.81
N ASP A 323 15.80 -5.97 -16.77
CA ASP A 323 16.17 -5.25 -18.00
C ASP A 323 16.53 -3.79 -17.68
N THR A 324 15.81 -3.12 -16.77
CA THR A 324 16.18 -1.80 -16.24
C THR A 324 17.58 -1.82 -15.62
N TYR A 325 17.88 -2.78 -14.73
CA TYR A 325 19.24 -2.94 -14.18
C TYR A 325 20.31 -3.06 -15.28
N THR A 326 20.05 -3.89 -16.29
CA THR A 326 21.00 -4.08 -17.42
C THR A 326 21.24 -2.78 -18.19
N ARG A 327 20.19 -1.96 -18.39
CA ARG A 327 20.33 -0.64 -19.02
C ARG A 327 21.16 0.33 -18.15
N LEU A 328 20.93 0.35 -16.84
CA LEU A 328 21.67 1.20 -15.90
C LEU A 328 23.17 0.87 -15.86
N LEU A 329 23.54 -0.40 -16.04
CA LEU A 329 24.95 -0.78 -16.16
C LEU A 329 25.59 -0.29 -17.47
N ARG A 330 24.83 -0.33 -18.58
CA ARG A 330 25.32 0.11 -19.90
C ARG A 330 25.44 1.62 -20.01
N SER A 331 24.60 2.39 -19.33
CA SER A 331 24.68 3.86 -19.33
C SER A 331 25.88 4.41 -18.54
N ARG A 332 26.71 3.53 -17.96
CA ARG A 332 27.91 3.89 -17.18
C ARG A 332 29.23 3.64 -17.89
N THR A 333 29.20 2.86 -18.97
CA THR A 333 30.34 2.59 -19.86
C THR A 333 30.32 3.56 -21.02
#